data_AF-A0A8S3C554-F1
#
_entry.id   AF-A0A8S3C554-F1
#
_cell.length_a   1.000
_cell.length_b   1.000
_cell.length_c   1.000
_cell.angle_alpha   90.00
_cell.angle_beta   90.00
_cell.angle_gamma   90.00
#
_symmetry.space_group_name_H-M   'P 1'
#
loop_
_entity.id
_entity.type
_entity.pdbx_description
1 polymer ?
#
loop_
_entity_poly.entity_id
_entity_poly.type
_entity_poly.pdbx_seq_one_letter_code
_entity_poly.pdbx_strand_id
1 'polypeptide(L)' 'RAMTYADRQAPDKAFEVLQQCRRTLKYTYPFAFYLERNNESIMFEDNQAHLERTTEILSEFLEREFDGQHETVLKLKNTT' A
#
# COMPACT_ATOMS: atom_id res chain seq x y z
N ARG A 1 4.27 -23.26 20.39
CA ARG A 1 3.05 -22.44 20.53
C ARG A 1 2.24 -22.61 19.25
N ALA A 2 1.01 -23.10 19.31
CA ALA A 2 0.17 -23.22 18.11
C ALA A 2 -0.26 -21.82 17.64
N MET A 3 -0.21 -21.57 16.34
CA MET A 3 -0.61 -20.32 15.71
C MET A 3 -2.13 -20.12 15.91
N THR A 4 -2.52 -19.01 16.54
CA THR A 4 -3.93 -18.78 16.87
C THR A 4 -4.74 -18.42 15.62
N TYR A 5 -6.08 -18.50 15.70
CA TYR A 5 -6.95 -18.05 14.60
C TYR A 5 -6.79 -16.55 14.30
N ALA A 6 -6.47 -15.75 15.32
CA ALA A 6 -6.16 -14.33 15.16
C ALA A 6 -4.85 -14.11 14.40
N ASP A 7 -3.81 -14.89 14.71
CA ASP A 7 -2.50 -14.81 14.05
C ASP A 7 -2.60 -15.13 12.55
N ARG A 8 -3.56 -15.97 12.14
CA ARG A 8 -3.79 -16.32 10.73
C ARG A 8 -4.51 -15.24 9.91
N GLN A 9 -5.33 -14.38 10.53
CA GLN A 9 -6.09 -13.34 9.81
C GLN A 9 -5.32 -12.02 9.65
N ALA A 10 -4.33 -11.76 10.50
CA ALA A 10 -3.51 -10.57 10.42
C ALA A 10 -2.84 -10.36 9.04
N PRO A 11 -2.22 -11.38 8.41
CA PRO A 11 -1.62 -11.20 7.08
C PRO A 11 -2.64 -10.94 5.97
N ASP A 12 -3.78 -11.64 5.97
CA ASP A 12 -4.83 -11.42 4.97
C ASP A 12 -5.33 -9.96 4.99
N LYS A 13 -5.52 -9.39 6.19
CA LYS A 13 -5.87 -7.98 6.36
C LYS A 13 -4.76 -7.05 5.90
N ALA A 14 -3.51 -7.38 6.18
CA ALA A 14 -2.37 -6.58 5.73
C ALA A 14 -2.29 -6.55 4.19
N PHE A 15 -2.54 -7.68 3.53
CA PHE A 15 -2.65 -7.74 2.06
C PHE A 15 -3.82 -6.92 1.54
N GLU A 16 -5.00 -7.01 2.13
CA GLU A 16 -6.16 -6.20 1.73
C GLU A 16 -5.88 -4.69 1.84
N VAL A 17 -5.28 -4.26 2.96
CA VAL A 17 -4.89 -2.86 3.17
C VAL A 17 -3.83 -2.43 2.15
N LEU A 18 -2.82 -3.26 1.87
CA LEU A 18 -1.81 -2.96 0.85
C LEU A 18 -2.44 -2.74 -0.53
N GLN A 19 -3.41 -3.59 -0.91
CA GLN A 19 -4.15 -3.43 -2.17
C GLN A 19 -4.94 -2.12 -2.22
N GLN A 20 -5.58 -1.76 -1.11
CA GLN A 20 -6.33 -0.51 -1.01
C GLN A 20 -5.41 0.70 -1.14
N CYS A 21 -4.27 0.71 -0.44
CA CYS A 21 -3.29 1.80 -0.53
C CYS A 21 -2.77 1.99 -1.96
N ARG A 22 -2.38 0.91 -2.65
CA ARG A 22 -1.94 0.96 -4.05
C ARG A 22 -3.03 1.48 -4.99
N ARG A 23 -4.27 1.02 -4.80
CA ARG A 23 -5.43 1.53 -5.57
C ARG A 23 -5.65 3.02 -5.34
N THR A 24 -5.56 3.49 -4.09
CA THR A 24 -5.68 4.91 -3.76
C THR A 24 -4.58 5.72 -4.41
N LEU A 25 -3.31 5.30 -4.28
CA LEU A 25 -2.16 5.96 -4.91
C LEU A 25 -2.31 6.08 -6.43
N LYS A 26 -2.82 5.03 -7.09
CA LYS A 26 -3.09 5.09 -8.54
C LYS A 26 -4.02 6.26 -8.92
N TYR A 27 -4.98 6.59 -8.06
CA TYR A 27 -5.90 7.70 -8.29
C TYR A 27 -5.37 9.05 -7.77
N THR A 28 -4.39 9.08 -6.86
CA THR A 28 -3.79 10.33 -6.40
C THR A 28 -2.98 11.01 -7.50
N TYR A 29 -2.27 10.27 -8.36
CA TYR A 29 -1.49 10.88 -9.45
C TYR A 29 -2.33 11.64 -10.49
N PRO A 30 -3.39 11.08 -11.10
CA PRO A 30 -4.23 11.84 -12.03
C PRO A 30 -5.00 12.96 -11.32
N PHE A 31 -5.38 12.78 -10.05
CA PHE A 31 -5.95 13.86 -9.24
C PHE A 31 -4.97 15.03 -9.08
N ALA A 32 -3.71 14.75 -8.69
CA ALA A 32 -2.65 15.74 -8.53
C ALA A 32 -2.34 16.47 -9.84
N PHE A 33 -2.38 15.77 -10.98
CA PHE A 33 -2.13 16.36 -12.29
C PHE A 33 -3.09 17.51 -12.63
N TYR A 34 -4.35 17.40 -12.23
CA TYR A 34 -5.37 18.44 -12.47
C TYR A 34 -5.56 19.38 -11.27
N LEU A 35 -4.81 19.20 -10.17
CA LEU A 35 -4.96 20.00 -8.97
C LEU A 35 -4.23 21.35 -9.11
N GLU A 36 -4.96 22.45 -8.94
CA GLU A 36 -4.33 23.78 -8.91
C GLU A 36 -3.49 23.96 -7.65
N ARG A 37 -2.31 24.57 -7.80
CA ARG A 37 -1.35 24.71 -6.71
C ARG A 37 -1.84 25.69 -5.65
N ASN A 38 -1.98 25.22 -4.42
CA ASN A 38 -2.38 26.00 -3.24
C ASN A 38 -1.86 25.31 -1.96
N ASN A 39 -2.23 25.82 -0.77
CA ASN A 39 -1.77 25.23 0.49
C ASN A 39 -2.25 23.78 0.68
N GLU A 40 -3.48 23.47 0.27
CA GLU A 40 -4.06 22.13 0.34
C GLU A 40 -3.38 21.17 -0.64
N SER A 41 -2.96 21.67 -1.82
CA SER A 41 -2.22 20.84 -2.79
C SER A 41 -0.86 20.41 -2.24
N ILE A 42 -0.18 21.29 -1.51
CA ILE A 42 1.10 20.96 -0.85
C ILE A 42 0.87 19.89 0.24
N MET A 43 -0.14 20.08 1.09
CA MET A 43 -0.49 19.09 2.11
C MET A 43 -0.90 17.76 1.50
N PHE A 44 -1.61 17.79 0.36
CA PHE A 44 -1.98 16.60 -0.38
C PHE A 44 -0.74 15.85 -0.90
N GLU A 45 0.21 16.55 -1.52
CA GLU A 45 1.46 15.96 -2.02
C GLU A 45 2.28 15.32 -0.88
N ASP A 46 2.38 15.98 0.28
CA ASP A 46 3.05 15.44 1.47
C ASP A 46 2.35 14.16 1.98
N ASN A 47 1.03 14.16 2.03
CA ASN A 47 0.24 12.99 2.42
C ASN A 47 0.36 11.85 1.41
N GLN A 48 0.38 12.15 0.11
CA GLN A 48 0.60 11.17 -0.94
C GLN A 48 1.97 10.52 -0.80
N ALA A 49 3.03 11.31 -0.61
CA ALA A 49 4.39 10.80 -0.42
C ALA A 49 4.52 9.93 0.84
N HIS A 50 3.85 10.33 1.93
CA HIS A 50 3.83 9.53 3.15
C HIS A 50 3.09 8.19 2.96
N LEU A 51 1.95 8.21 2.26
CA LEU A 51 1.21 7.00 1.91
C LEU A 51 2.05 6.07 1.02
N GLU A 52 2.72 6.61 0.01
CA GLU A 52 3.59 5.85 -0.90
C GLU A 52 4.71 5.14 -0.14
N ARG A 53 5.44 5.88 0.71
CA ARG A 53 6.51 5.30 1.53
C ARG A 53 6.00 4.20 2.47
N THR A 54 4.89 4.45 3.16
CA THR A 54 4.32 3.47 4.10
C THR A 54 3.82 2.22 3.37
N THR A 55 3.27 2.39 2.16
CA THR A 55 2.82 1.30 1.29
C THR A 55 3.99 0.41 0.88
N GLU A 56 5.13 1.00 0.50
CA GLU A 56 6.28 0.20 0.09
C GLU A 56 6.92 -0.54 1.28
N ILE A 57 7.04 0.10 2.45
CA ILE A 57 7.50 -0.56 3.68
C ILE A 57 6.62 -1.77 4.02
N LEU A 58 5.30 -1.64 3.88
CA LEU A 58 4.37 -2.76 4.10
C LEU A 58 4.54 -3.85 3.06
N SER A 59 4.75 -3.49 1.78
CA SER A 59 4.99 -4.45 0.70
C SER A 59 6.25 -5.27 0.96
N GLU A 60 7.37 -4.61 1.27
CA GLU A 60 8.64 -5.26 1.58
C GLU A 60 8.54 -6.18 2.79
N PHE A 61 7.85 -5.74 3.84
CA PHE A 61 7.61 -6.56 5.03
C PHE A 61 6.83 -7.83 4.68
N LEU A 62 5.75 -7.71 3.92
CA LEU A 62 4.93 -8.86 3.52
C LEU A 62 5.65 -9.80 2.56
N GLU A 63 6.47 -9.29 1.64
CA GLU A 63 7.30 -10.11 0.76
C GLU A 63 8.30 -10.96 1.54
N ARG A 64 8.95 -10.36 2.54
CA ARG A 64 9.94 -11.07 3.38
C ARG A 64 9.31 -12.12 4.29
N GLU A 65 8.16 -11.82 4.88
CA GLU A 65 7.52 -12.70 5.87
C GLU A 65 6.66 -13.79 5.21
N PHE A 66 6.15 -13.57 3.99
CA PHE A 66 5.20 -14.47 3.31
C PHE A 66 5.68 -14.91 1.92
N ASP A 67 6.92 -15.37 1.82
CA ASP A 67 7.60 -15.84 0.60
C ASP A 67 6.78 -16.87 -0.24
N GLY A 68 5.82 -17.58 0.37
CA GLY A 68 4.89 -18.48 -0.32
C GLY A 68 3.69 -17.82 -1.02
N GLN A 69 3.40 -16.54 -0.73
CA GLN A 69 2.38 -15.73 -1.40
C GLN A 69 3.00 -14.70 -2.37
N HIS A 70 4.28 -14.85 -2.67
CA HIS A 70 5.11 -13.96 -3.49
C HIS A 70 4.49 -13.60 -4.85
N GLU A 71 3.79 -14.53 -5.52
CA GLU A 71 3.08 -14.22 -6.77
C GLU A 71 1.98 -13.16 -6.60
N THR A 72 1.25 -13.19 -5.48
CA THR A 72 0.19 -12.22 -5.20
C THR A 72 0.79 -10.85 -4.95
N VAL A 73 1.91 -10.78 -4.21
CA VAL A 73 2.57 -9.51 -3.89
C VAL A 73 3.25 -8.89 -5.12
N LEU A 74 3.89 -9.71 -5.95
CA LEU A 74 4.46 -9.28 -7.23
C LEU A 74 3.39 -8.75 -8.20
N LYS A 75 2.22 -9.41 -8.29
CA LYS A 75 1.10 -8.90 -9.10
C LYS A 75 0.65 -7.52 -8.62
N LEU A 76 0.72 -7.26 -7.33
CA LEU A 76 0.37 -5.95 -6.75
C LEU A 76 1.43 -4.88 -7.01
N LYS A 77 2.72 -5.22 -7.03
CA LYS A 77 3.79 -4.29 -7.41
C LYS A 77 3.67 -3.81 -8.86
N ASN A 78 3.27 -4.67 -9.79
CA ASN A 78 3.21 -4.35 -11.22
C ASN A 78 1.98 -3.53 -11.66
N THR A 79 1.16 -3.04 -10.73
CA THR A 79 -0.08 -2.27 -11.04
C THR A 79 0.02 -0.77 -10.73
N THR A 80 1.18 -0.31 -10.24
CA THR A 80 1.55 1.11 -10.15
C THR A 80 2.34 1.48 -11.39
#